data_AF-A0A101CP30-F1
#
_entry.id   AF-A0A101CP30-F1
#
_cell.length_a   1.000
_cell.length_b   1.000
_cell.length_c   1.000
_cell.angle_alpha   90.00
_cell.angle_beta   90.00
_cell.angle_gamma   90.00
#
_symmetry.space_group_name_H-M   'P 1'
#
loop_
_entity.id
_entity.type
_entity.pdbx_description
1 polymer ?
#
loop_
_entity_poly.entity_id
_entity_poly.type
_entity_poly.pdbx_seq_one_letter_code
_entity_poly.pdbx_strand_id
1 'polypeptide(L)'
;MFNIIHNNQNSKIYINNRKRKYLKIYINTPLKKTTTDLGIQKKITYYCARHSFATILKFNNISIDIIKEALGHKDIKSTMSYLNTLPSNTLDKMIDDIIF
;
A
#
# COMPACT_ATOMS: atom_id res chain seq x y z
N MET A 1 -41.48 5.34 0.00
CA MET A 1 -40.48 4.70 0.88
C MET A 1 -39.16 4.52 0.12
N PHE A 2 -38.40 5.60 -0.11
CA PHE A 2 -36.97 5.60 -0.48
C PHE A 2 -36.51 7.06 -0.61
N ASN A 3 -35.87 7.59 0.43
CA ASN A 3 -35.23 8.91 0.38
C ASN A 3 -33.84 8.73 -0.27
N ILE A 4 -33.78 8.70 -1.61
CA ILE A 4 -32.54 8.49 -2.39
C ILE A 4 -31.69 9.77 -2.50
N ILE A 5 -32.14 10.89 -1.91
CA ILE A 5 -31.38 12.13 -1.91
C ILE A 5 -30.81 12.34 -0.50
N HIS A 6 -29.52 12.07 -0.30
CA HIS A 6 -28.78 12.70 0.77
C HIS A 6 -27.59 13.48 0.21
N ASN A 7 -27.68 14.77 0.49
CA ASN A 7 -27.08 15.94 -0.13
C ASN A 7 -25.56 16.09 0.15
N ASN A 8 -24.81 14.99 0.28
CA ASN A 8 -23.41 15.04 0.73
C ASN A 8 -22.50 13.92 0.16
N GLN A 9 -22.61 13.67 -1.15
CA GLN A 9 -21.73 12.75 -1.90
C GLN A 9 -20.25 13.21 -1.87
N ASN A 10 -19.99 14.48 -1.55
CA ASN A 10 -18.65 15.06 -1.49
C ASN A 10 -18.01 15.03 -0.08
N SER A 11 -18.70 14.48 0.93
CA SER A 11 -18.09 14.32 2.25
C SER A 11 -16.89 13.38 2.19
N LYS A 12 -15.79 13.77 2.85
CA LYS A 12 -14.55 12.96 2.95
C LYS A 12 -14.82 11.53 3.44
N ILE A 13 -15.82 11.37 4.32
CA ILE A 13 -16.27 10.08 4.86
C ILE A 13 -16.92 9.22 3.78
N TYR A 14 -17.83 9.78 2.97
CA TYR A 14 -18.49 9.05 1.88
C TYR A 14 -17.47 8.55 0.86
N ILE A 15 -16.55 9.42 0.43
CA ILE A 15 -15.50 9.09 -0.54
C ILE A 15 -14.59 7.96 0.00
N ASN A 16 -14.16 8.06 1.26
CA ASN A 16 -13.34 7.02 1.89
C ASN A 16 -14.07 5.68 1.99
N ASN A 17 -15.35 5.69 2.34
CA ASN A 17 -16.16 4.46 2.41
C ASN A 17 -16.32 3.81 1.03
N ARG A 18 -16.55 4.61 -0.01
CA ARG A 18 -16.64 4.13 -1.40
C ARG A 18 -15.31 3.53 -1.86
N LYS A 19 -14.18 4.23 -1.61
CA LYS A 19 -12.82 3.72 -1.91
C LYS A 19 -12.54 2.39 -1.21
N ARG A 20 -12.84 2.30 0.10
CA ARG A 20 -12.67 1.08 0.89
C ARG A 20 -13.51 -0.08 0.33
N LYS A 21 -14.78 0.18 0.01
CA LYS A 21 -15.68 -0.82 -0.58
C LYS A 21 -15.13 -1.30 -1.92
N TYR A 22 -14.67 -0.38 -2.77
CA TYR A 22 -14.11 -0.71 -4.06
C TYR A 22 -12.86 -1.61 -3.93
N LEU A 23 -11.86 -1.19 -3.14
CA LEU A 23 -10.63 -1.95 -2.94
C LEU A 23 -10.89 -3.34 -2.34
N LYS A 24 -11.86 -3.44 -1.42
CA LYS A 24 -12.23 -4.75 -0.84
C LYS A 24 -12.86 -5.66 -1.88
N ILE A 25 -13.85 -5.18 -2.63
CA ILE A 25 -14.64 -6.02 -3.53
C ILE A 25 -13.89 -6.30 -4.82
N TYR A 26 -13.36 -5.28 -5.49
CA TYR A 26 -12.84 -5.40 -6.84
C TYR A 26 -11.34 -5.71 -6.90
N ILE A 27 -10.58 -5.49 -5.82
CA ILE A 27 -9.14 -5.80 -5.80
C ILE A 27 -8.86 -7.02 -4.93
N ASN A 28 -9.23 -6.99 -3.65
CA ASN A 28 -8.88 -8.08 -2.74
C ASN A 28 -9.63 -9.39 -3.02
N THR A 29 -10.87 -9.34 -3.52
CA THR A 29 -11.63 -10.57 -3.85
C THR A 29 -10.99 -11.35 -5.00
N PRO A 30 -10.73 -10.78 -6.19
CA PRO A 30 -10.07 -11.53 -7.26
C PRO A 30 -8.65 -11.92 -6.86
N LEU A 31 -7.91 -11.05 -6.16
CA LEU A 31 -6.57 -11.37 -5.67
C LEU A 31 -6.58 -12.61 -4.76
N LYS A 32 -7.55 -12.69 -3.82
CA LYS A 32 -7.71 -13.86 -2.95
C LYS A 32 -7.98 -15.12 -3.75
N LYS A 33 -8.84 -15.03 -4.77
CA LYS A 33 -9.13 -16.16 -5.66
C LYS A 33 -7.85 -16.64 -6.35
N THR A 34 -7.14 -15.74 -7.03
CA THR A 34 -5.86 -16.06 -7.70
C THR A 34 -4.83 -16.65 -6.74
N THR A 35 -4.67 -16.11 -5.53
CA THR A 35 -3.74 -16.69 -4.55
C THR A 35 -4.13 -18.10 -4.11
N THR A 36 -5.44 -18.37 -4.04
CA THR A 36 -5.95 -19.70 -3.67
C THR A 36 -5.70 -20.68 -4.81
N ASP A 37 -5.97 -20.27 -6.05
CA ASP A 37 -5.73 -21.06 -7.26
C ASP A 37 -4.24 -21.42 -7.43
N LEU A 38 -3.35 -20.52 -7.00
CA LEU A 38 -1.88 -20.72 -7.01
C LEU A 38 -1.34 -21.46 -5.76
N GLY A 39 -2.20 -21.87 -4.82
CA GLY A 39 -1.77 -22.55 -3.58
C GLY A 39 -0.96 -21.67 -2.61
N ILE A 40 -1.06 -20.34 -2.73
CA ILE A 40 -0.34 -19.39 -1.87
C ILE A 40 -1.09 -19.26 -0.54
N GLN A 41 -0.49 -19.78 0.54
CA GLN A 41 -1.06 -19.72 1.90
C GLN A 41 -0.95 -18.33 2.55
N LYS A 42 -0.06 -17.48 2.03
CA LYS A 42 0.15 -16.12 2.55
C LYS A 42 -1.03 -15.23 2.17
N LYS A 43 -1.49 -14.41 3.13
CA LYS A 43 -2.55 -13.43 2.92
C LYS A 43 -2.04 -12.25 2.09
N ILE A 44 -2.29 -12.27 0.78
CA ILE A 44 -1.97 -11.15 -0.10
C ILE A 44 -3.17 -10.19 -0.22
N THR A 45 -2.91 -8.91 -0.05
CA THR A 45 -3.90 -7.82 -0.22
C THR A 45 -3.29 -6.67 -1.01
N TYR A 46 -4.10 -5.69 -1.42
CA TYR A 46 -3.58 -4.48 -2.07
C TYR A 46 -2.55 -3.71 -1.22
N TYR A 47 -2.56 -3.86 0.11
CA TYR A 47 -1.53 -3.30 0.97
C TYR A 47 -0.16 -3.94 0.68
N CYS A 48 -0.11 -5.25 0.44
CA CYS A 48 1.14 -5.96 0.12
C CYS A 48 1.78 -5.37 -1.15
N ALA A 49 1.00 -5.08 -2.19
CA ALA A 49 1.51 -4.43 -3.40
C ALA A 49 2.10 -3.03 -3.11
N ARG A 50 1.43 -2.24 -2.25
CA ARG A 50 1.92 -0.92 -1.83
C ARG A 50 3.21 -1.02 -1.01
N HIS A 51 3.32 -2.03 -0.14
CA HIS A 51 4.55 -2.33 0.58
C HIS A 51 5.68 -2.70 -0.38
N SER A 52 5.44 -3.65 -1.29
CA SER A 52 6.42 -4.06 -2.30
C SER A 52 6.93 -2.87 -3.12
N PHE A 53 6.03 -1.99 -3.56
CA PHE A 53 6.40 -0.77 -4.28
C PHE A 53 7.32 0.15 -3.45
N ALA A 54 6.94 0.45 -2.21
CA ALA A 54 7.75 1.31 -1.33
C ALA A 54 9.12 0.69 -1.03
N THR A 55 9.15 -0.62 -0.79
CA THR A 55 10.36 -1.41 -0.55
C THR A 55 11.29 -1.36 -1.76
N ILE A 56 10.79 -1.58 -2.98
CA ILE A 56 11.58 -1.51 -4.21
C ILE A 56 12.18 -0.11 -4.39
N LEU A 57 11.38 0.95 -4.22
CA LEU A 57 11.90 2.31 -4.36
C LEU A 57 13.00 2.61 -3.32
N LYS A 58 12.83 2.12 -2.09
CA LYS A 58 13.84 2.27 -1.04
C LYS A 58 15.13 1.50 -1.36
N PHE A 59 15.02 0.31 -1.94
CA PHE A 59 16.15 -0.47 -2.46
C PHE A 59 16.84 0.18 -3.67
N ASN A 60 16.18 1.09 -4.38
CA ASN A 60 16.82 1.88 -5.42
C ASN A 60 17.42 3.19 -4.89
N ASN A 61 17.67 3.28 -3.58
CA ASN A 61 18.18 4.47 -2.88
C ASN A 61 17.35 5.75 -3.12
N ILE A 62 16.07 5.62 -3.47
CA ILE A 62 15.18 6.76 -3.65
C ILE A 62 14.87 7.36 -2.28
N SER A 63 14.92 8.68 -2.18
CA SER A 63 14.64 9.39 -0.94
C SER A 63 13.21 9.11 -0.47
N ILE A 64 13.03 9.04 0.84
CA ILE A 64 11.74 8.73 1.46
C ILE A 64 10.68 9.77 1.05
N ASP A 65 11.09 11.01 0.81
CA ASP A 65 10.18 12.09 0.45
C ASP A 65 9.64 11.93 -0.98
N ILE A 66 10.47 11.47 -1.93
CA ILE A 66 10.00 11.10 -3.28
C ILE A 66 9.08 9.87 -3.20
N ILE A 67 9.40 8.88 -2.36
CA ILE A 67 8.54 7.70 -2.16
C ILE A 67 7.18 8.10 -1.59
N LYS A 68 7.14 9.06 -0.66
CA LYS A 68 5.89 9.59 -0.09
C LYS A 68 5.03 10.28 -1.16
N GLU A 69 5.67 11.10 -1.99
CA GLU A 69 5.00 11.79 -3.11
C GLU A 69 4.45 10.79 -4.12
N ALA A 70 5.26 9.79 -4.52
CA ALA A 70 4.85 8.73 -5.43
C ALA A 70 3.68 7.88 -4.89
N LEU A 71 3.57 7.72 -3.57
CA LEU A 71 2.45 7.01 -2.93
C LEU A 71 1.20 7.88 -2.75
N GLY A 72 1.30 9.20 -2.96
CA GLY A 72 0.18 10.14 -2.96
C GLY A 72 -0.40 10.46 -1.57
N HIS A 73 0.39 10.34 -0.49
CA HIS A 73 -0.10 10.64 0.88
C HIS A 73 0.42 11.96 1.42
N LYS A 74 -0.52 12.81 1.85
CA LYS A 74 -0.28 13.97 2.72
C LYS A 74 -0.01 13.55 4.18
N ASP A 75 -0.32 12.29 4.55
CA ASP A 75 -0.20 11.77 5.92
C ASP A 75 0.90 10.70 6.08
N ILE A 76 1.86 10.99 6.95
CA ILE A 76 3.10 10.27 7.25
C ILE A 76 2.89 8.89 7.94
N LYS A 77 1.78 8.73 8.68
CA LYS A 77 1.57 7.58 9.59
C LYS A 77 1.50 6.23 8.87
N SER A 78 0.87 6.17 7.69
CA SER A 78 0.76 4.91 6.94
C SER A 78 2.05 4.52 6.22
N THR A 79 2.88 5.50 5.84
CA THR A 79 4.16 5.25 5.15
C THR A 79 5.24 4.79 6.12
N MET A 80 5.26 5.33 7.35
CA MET A 80 6.28 4.98 8.34
C MET A 80 6.21 3.52 8.80
N SER A 81 4.99 2.95 8.91
CA SER A 81 4.81 1.54 9.24
C SER A 81 5.40 0.59 8.19
N TYR A 82 5.57 1.04 6.94
CA TYR A 82 6.08 0.20 5.85
C TYR A 82 7.60 0.17 5.79
N LEU A 83 8.24 1.27 6.20
CA LEU A 83 9.68 1.41 6.25
C LEU A 83 10.28 0.69 7.46
N ASN A 84 9.57 0.66 8.59
CA ASN A 84 10.05 0.06 9.84
C ASN A 84 10.11 -1.49 9.82
N THR A 85 9.52 -2.15 8.82
CA THR A 85 9.45 -3.62 8.75
C THR A 85 10.51 -4.26 7.85
N LEU A 86 11.52 -3.52 7.39
CA LEU A 86 12.57 -4.06 6.53
C LEU A 86 13.73 -4.65 7.35
N PRO A 87 14.27 -5.83 6.96
CA PRO A 87 15.42 -6.43 7.63
C PRO A 87 16.68 -5.57 7.45
N SER A 88 17.28 -5.17 8.57
CA SER A 88 18.46 -4.29 8.68
C SER A 88 19.65 -4.77 7.86
N ASN A 89 19.79 -6.08 7.76
CA ASN A 89 20.83 -6.84 7.09
C ASN A 89 20.91 -6.61 5.56
N THR A 90 19.97 -5.86 4.97
CA THR A 90 20.03 -5.44 3.56
C THR A 90 20.58 -4.03 3.38
N LEU A 91 20.43 -3.17 4.40
CA LEU A 91 21.05 -1.84 4.43
C LEU A 91 22.56 -1.98 4.56
N ASP A 92 23.01 -2.92 5.38
CA ASP A 92 24.43 -3.25 5.56
C ASP A 92 25.08 -3.65 4.23
N LYS A 93 24.40 -4.47 3.42
CA LYS A 93 24.89 -4.86 2.09
C LYS A 93 24.99 -3.69 1.10
N MET A 94 24.03 -2.76 1.12
CA MET A 94 24.07 -1.60 0.24
C MET A 94 25.13 -0.58 0.67
N ILE A 95 25.47 -0.54 1.97
CA ILE A 95 26.61 0.24 2.48
C ILE A 95 27.92 -0.42 2.03
N ASP A 96 28.02 -1.75 2.11
CA ASP A 96 29.19 -2.49 1.62
C ASP A 96 29.42 -2.27 0.11
N ASP A 97 28.35 -2.26 -0.70
CA ASP A 97 28.41 -2.02 -2.15
C ASP A 97 28.74 -0.55 -2.53
N ILE A 98 28.66 0.39 -1.59
CA ILE A 98 29.03 1.81 -1.80
C ILE A 98 30.46 2.09 -1.29
N ILE A 99 30.93 1.29 -0.33
CA ILE A 99 32.24 1.47 0.31
C ILE A 99 33.37 0.71 -0.44
N PHE A 100 33.03 -0.17 -1.38
CA PHE A 100 33.97 -0.83 -2.32
C PHE A 100 33.63 -0.52 -3.78
#